data_AF-A0A6P0NB45-F1
#
_entry.id   AF-A0A6P0NB45-F1
#
_cell.length_a   1.000
_cell.length_b   1.000
_cell.length_c   1.000
_cell.angle_alpha   90.00
_cell.angle_beta   90.00
_cell.angle_gamma   90.00
#
_symmetry.space_group_name_H-M   'P 1'
#
loop_
_entity.id
_entity.type
_entity.pdbx_description
1 polymer ?
#
loop_
_entity_poly.entity_id
_entity_poly.type
_entity_poly.pdbx_seq_one_letter_code
_entity_poly.pdbx_strand_id
1 'polypeptide(L)'
;WLKANRKALSQEAAEAALRKHYDQNPNNLDTDYSGDIEVFSQEIREYLQLIYDCLDLGSWELIDIAIQEYLIPVNRDLQLYVDALYFIKTQKVSIRFSPEEAKELTLCLDYLINIIPRRL
;
A
#
# COMPACT_ATOMS: atom_id res chain seq x y z
N TRP A 1 15.55 3.43 2.79
CA TRP A 1 14.62 4.45 2.24
C TRP A 1 13.22 4.36 2.85
N LEU A 2 12.54 3.21 2.76
CA LEU A 2 11.19 3.02 3.34
C LEU A 2 11.09 3.53 4.78
N LYS A 3 12.00 3.10 5.68
CA LYS A 3 12.05 3.53 7.09
C LYS A 3 11.84 5.04 7.30
N ALA A 4 12.46 5.87 6.47
CA ALA A 4 12.40 7.32 6.57
C ALA A 4 11.19 7.96 5.86
N ASN A 5 10.58 7.26 4.90
CA ASN A 5 9.55 7.83 4.01
C ASN A 5 8.16 7.22 4.20
N ARG A 6 8.02 6.16 5.01
CA ARG A 6 6.76 5.41 5.20
C ARG A 6 5.54 6.30 5.48
N LYS A 7 5.67 7.29 6.36
CA LYS A 7 4.55 8.18 6.72
C LYS A 7 4.04 8.98 5.51
N ALA A 8 4.95 9.66 4.82
CA ALA A 8 4.59 10.44 3.63
C ALA A 8 4.06 9.54 2.51
N LEU A 9 4.74 8.41 2.24
CA LEU A 9 4.32 7.45 1.22
C LEU A 9 2.92 6.91 1.48
N SER A 10 2.61 6.55 2.74
CA SER A 10 1.30 6.03 3.10
C SER A 10 0.18 7.05 2.90
N GLN A 11 0.45 8.33 3.18
CA GLN A 11 -0.52 9.40 3.01
C GLN A 11 -0.78 9.69 1.54
N GLU A 12 0.28 9.84 0.74
CA GLU A 12 0.15 10.08 -0.71
C GLU A 12 -0.53 8.92 -1.43
N ALA A 13 -0.24 7.68 -1.04
CA ALA A 13 -0.87 6.49 -1.61
C ALA A 13 -2.35 6.37 -1.24
N ALA A 14 -2.70 6.63 0.03
CA ALA A 14 -4.08 6.65 0.48
C ALA A 14 -4.89 7.71 -0.27
N GLU A 15 -4.36 8.94 -0.38
CA GLU A 15 -4.99 10.02 -1.11
C GLU A 15 -5.17 9.68 -2.59
N ALA A 16 -4.15 9.14 -3.26
CA ALA A 16 -4.23 8.76 -4.67
C ALA A 16 -5.29 7.67 -4.93
N ALA A 17 -5.38 6.66 -4.05
CA ALA A 17 -6.37 5.60 -4.17
C ALA A 17 -7.80 6.08 -3.91
N LEU A 18 -8.01 6.90 -2.86
CA LEU A 18 -9.33 7.46 -2.56
C LEU A 18 -9.81 8.38 -3.69
N ARG A 19 -8.96 9.28 -4.19
CA ARG A 19 -9.27 10.12 -5.36
C ARG A 19 -9.63 9.27 -6.57
N LYS A 20 -8.82 8.27 -6.91
CA LYS A 20 -9.10 7.38 -8.05
C LYS A 20 -10.45 6.67 -7.90
N HIS A 21 -10.81 6.23 -6.69
CA HIS A 21 -12.05 5.50 -6.46
C HIS A 21 -13.29 6.40 -6.44
N TYR A 22 -13.20 7.55 -5.77
CA TYR A 22 -14.34 8.45 -5.59
C TYR A 22 -14.55 9.44 -6.73
N ASP A 23 -13.48 9.92 -7.38
CA ASP A 23 -13.59 10.83 -8.54
C ASP A 23 -14.15 10.10 -9.78
N GLN A 24 -14.12 8.76 -9.79
CA GLN A 24 -14.85 7.95 -10.77
C GLN A 24 -16.36 7.99 -10.57
N ASN A 25 -16.85 8.49 -9.43
CA ASN A 25 -18.26 8.63 -9.15
C ASN A 25 -18.69 10.10 -9.38
N PRO A 26 -19.38 10.43 -10.49
CA PRO A 26 -19.75 11.81 -10.84
C PRO A 26 -20.66 12.49 -9.81
N ASN A 27 -21.19 11.75 -8.83
CA ASN A 27 -22.00 12.27 -7.73
C ASN A 27 -21.20 12.75 -6.51
N ASN A 28 -19.88 12.54 -6.47
CA ASN A 28 -19.03 12.75 -5.28
C ASN A 28 -18.15 14.01 -5.31
N LEU A 29 -18.52 15.02 -6.11
CA LEU A 29 -17.70 16.21 -6.40
C LEU A 29 -17.26 17.05 -5.18
N ASP A 30 -17.87 16.88 -4.01
CA ASP A 30 -17.58 17.66 -2.77
C ASP A 30 -17.19 16.78 -1.56
N THR A 31 -16.69 15.56 -1.78
CA THR A 31 -16.34 14.67 -0.66
C THR A 31 -15.07 15.15 0.05
N ASP A 32 -15.18 15.60 1.31
CA ASP A 32 -14.02 15.86 2.16
C ASP A 32 -13.37 14.55 2.59
N TYR A 33 -12.27 14.19 1.93
CA TYR A 33 -11.54 12.95 2.19
C TYR A 33 -10.58 13.04 3.38
N SER A 34 -10.46 14.19 4.06
CA SER A 34 -9.38 14.41 5.04
C SER A 34 -9.35 13.37 6.17
N GLY A 35 -10.50 13.04 6.74
CA GLY A 35 -10.63 12.00 7.78
C GLY A 35 -10.36 10.59 7.24
N ASP A 36 -10.81 10.29 6.02
CA ASP A 36 -10.57 8.99 5.39
C ASP A 36 -9.10 8.80 4.99
N ILE A 37 -8.43 9.86 4.54
CA ILE A 37 -7.00 9.84 4.25
C ILE A 37 -6.21 9.54 5.52
N GLU A 38 -6.53 10.15 6.65
CA GLU A 38 -5.80 9.90 7.90
C GLU A 38 -5.89 8.41 8.30
N VAL A 39 -7.10 7.88 8.39
CA VAL A 39 -7.34 6.47 8.76
C VAL A 39 -6.70 5.54 7.74
N PHE A 40 -6.96 5.75 6.45
CA PHE A 40 -6.47 4.85 5.42
C PHE A 40 -4.94 4.92 5.28
N SER A 41 -4.33 6.09 5.49
CA SER A 41 -2.87 6.20 5.50
C SER A 41 -2.23 5.42 6.65
N GLN A 42 -2.91 5.29 7.80
CA GLN A 42 -2.41 4.47 8.89
C GLN A 42 -2.42 2.99 8.50
N GLU A 43 -3.49 2.52 7.85
CA GLU A 43 -3.57 1.15 7.36
C GLU A 43 -2.49 0.86 6.30
N ILE A 44 -2.32 1.72 5.30
CA ILE A 44 -1.25 1.57 4.30
C ILE A 44 0.14 1.57 4.93
N ARG A 45 0.34 2.31 6.03
CA ARG A 45 1.62 2.32 6.74
C ARG A 45 1.94 0.95 7.36
N GLU A 46 0.94 0.20 7.79
CA GLU A 46 1.12 -1.15 8.34
C GLU A 46 1.60 -2.13 7.26
N TYR A 47 1.04 -2.05 6.05
CA TYR A 47 1.57 -2.78 4.89
C TYR A 47 3.04 -2.41 4.61
N LEU A 48 3.38 -1.11 4.61
CA LEU A 48 4.76 -0.68 4.38
C LEU A 48 5.72 -1.03 5.52
N GLN A 49 5.23 -1.15 6.74
CA GLN A 49 5.99 -1.64 7.89
C GLN A 49 6.30 -3.13 7.69
N LEU A 50 5.30 -3.93 7.35
CA LEU A 50 5.46 -5.35 7.03
C LEU A 50 6.46 -5.60 5.89
N ILE A 51 6.37 -4.83 4.80
CA ILE A 51 7.35 -4.90 3.70
C ILE A 51 8.75 -4.55 4.19
N TYR A 52 8.89 -3.50 5.01
CA TYR A 52 10.18 -3.13 5.56
C TYR A 52 10.77 -4.26 6.41
N ASP A 53 9.98 -4.88 7.29
CA ASP A 53 10.45 -5.95 8.17
C ASP A 53 10.83 -7.20 7.37
N CYS A 54 10.06 -7.53 6.33
CA CYS A 54 10.38 -8.59 5.36
C CYS A 54 11.74 -8.33 4.67
N LEU A 55 12.00 -7.10 4.23
CA LEU A 55 13.25 -6.73 3.56
C LEU A 55 14.45 -6.68 4.53
N ASP A 56 14.24 -6.21 5.76
CA ASP A 56 15.29 -6.10 6.79
C ASP A 56 15.76 -7.47 7.25
N LEU A 57 14.84 -8.44 7.37
CA LEU A 57 15.12 -9.81 7.78
C LEU A 57 15.46 -10.75 6.62
N GLY A 58 15.21 -10.33 5.38
CA GLY A 58 15.41 -11.14 4.18
C GLY A 58 14.47 -12.35 4.09
N SER A 59 13.31 -12.30 4.76
CA SER A 59 12.33 -13.39 4.80
C SER A 59 10.93 -12.91 4.44
N TRP A 60 10.33 -13.58 3.47
CA TRP A 60 8.97 -13.33 2.98
C TRP A 60 7.89 -13.97 3.84
N GLU A 61 8.28 -14.88 4.74
CA GLU A 61 7.36 -15.61 5.62
C GLU A 61 6.53 -14.68 6.50
N LEU A 62 7.07 -13.49 6.83
CA LEU A 62 6.32 -12.50 7.60
C LEU A 62 5.07 -12.02 6.88
N ILE A 63 5.12 -11.86 5.55
CA ILE A 63 3.95 -11.46 4.78
C ILE A 63 2.92 -12.58 4.80
N ASP A 64 3.36 -13.82 4.63
CA ASP A 64 2.47 -14.99 4.67
C ASP A 64 1.80 -15.18 6.02
N ILE A 65 2.56 -15.07 7.12
CA ILE A 65 2.03 -15.14 8.49
C ILE A 65 1.03 -14.01 8.72
N ALA A 66 1.37 -12.77 8.35
CA ALA A 66 0.48 -11.64 8.54
C ALA A 66 -0.85 -11.81 7.79
N ILE A 67 -0.83 -12.41 6.60
CA ILE A 67 -2.06 -12.74 5.85
C ILE A 67 -2.83 -13.88 6.53
N GLN A 68 -2.16 -14.98 6.90
CA GLN A 68 -2.81 -16.15 7.50
C GLN A 68 -3.45 -15.84 8.86
N GLU A 69 -2.81 -14.98 9.65
CA GLU A 69 -3.27 -14.59 10.97
C GLU A 69 -4.18 -13.34 10.94
N TYR A 70 -4.55 -12.85 9.76
CA TYR A 70 -5.37 -11.64 9.57
C TYR A 70 -4.84 -10.41 10.31
N LEU A 71 -3.50 -10.27 10.37
CA LEU A 71 -2.81 -9.17 11.05
C LEU A 71 -2.70 -7.90 10.21
N ILE A 72 -3.20 -7.95 8.97
CA ILE A 72 -3.15 -6.84 8.04
C ILE A 72 -4.53 -6.18 7.98
N PRO A 73 -4.62 -4.84 8.09
CA PRO A 73 -5.90 -4.14 8.05
C PRO A 73 -6.57 -4.26 6.68
N VAL A 74 -7.84 -4.67 6.70
CA VAL A 74 -8.73 -4.79 5.54
C VAL A 74 -10.13 -4.28 5.93
N ASN A 75 -10.19 -3.01 6.34
CA ASN A 75 -11.40 -2.39 6.85
C ASN A 75 -12.22 -1.71 5.74
N ARG A 76 -11.71 -1.70 4.51
CA ARG A 76 -12.25 -0.96 3.36
C ARG A 76 -12.27 -1.86 2.12
N ASP A 77 -12.77 -1.32 1.01
CA ASP A 77 -12.74 -2.00 -0.29
C ASP A 77 -11.31 -2.47 -0.63
N LEU A 78 -11.15 -3.76 -0.94
CA LEU A 78 -9.87 -4.39 -1.30
C LEU A 78 -9.16 -3.64 -2.44
N GLN A 79 -9.93 -3.10 -3.38
CA GLN A 79 -9.40 -2.36 -4.53
C GLN A 79 -8.67 -1.08 -4.11
N LEU A 80 -9.07 -0.45 -3.00
CA LEU A 80 -8.36 0.73 -2.47
C LEU A 80 -6.93 0.37 -2.05
N TYR A 81 -6.75 -0.76 -1.36
CA TYR A 81 -5.42 -1.22 -0.94
C TYR A 81 -4.55 -1.59 -2.13
N VAL A 82 -5.12 -2.29 -3.12
CA VAL A 82 -4.44 -2.62 -4.38
C VAL A 82 -3.98 -1.34 -5.08
N ASP A 83 -4.85 -0.35 -5.20
CA ASP A 83 -4.56 0.90 -5.88
C ASP A 83 -3.48 1.72 -5.16
N ALA A 84 -3.52 1.75 -3.82
CA ALA A 84 -2.52 2.43 -3.01
C ALA A 84 -1.14 1.77 -3.16
N LEU A 85 -1.05 0.45 -3.07
CA LEU A 85 0.22 -0.28 -3.24
C LEU A 85 0.74 -0.17 -4.68
N TYR A 86 -0.16 -0.21 -5.66
CA TYR A 86 0.19 -0.02 -7.07
C TYR A 86 0.72 1.38 -7.34
N PHE A 87 0.14 2.41 -6.72
CA PHE A 87 0.65 3.78 -6.79
C PHE A 87 2.08 3.86 -6.23
N ILE A 88 2.35 3.24 -5.08
CA ILE A 88 3.71 3.22 -4.51
C ILE A 88 4.69 2.55 -5.47
N LYS A 89 4.32 1.40 -6.05
CA LYS A 89 5.16 0.69 -7.01
C LYS A 89 5.49 1.54 -8.24
N THR A 90 4.48 2.15 -8.84
CA THR A 90 4.56 2.77 -10.17
C THR A 90 4.90 4.26 -10.18
N GLN A 91 4.65 4.96 -9.08
CA GLN A 91 4.85 6.41 -8.98
C GLN A 91 5.91 6.80 -7.94
N LYS A 92 6.34 5.87 -7.08
CA LYS A 92 7.37 6.15 -6.06
C LYS A 92 8.61 5.30 -6.24
N VAL A 93 8.45 3.99 -6.36
CA VAL A 93 9.57 3.05 -6.43
C VAL A 93 10.22 3.07 -7.82
N SER A 94 9.43 2.83 -8.88
CA SER A 94 9.92 2.79 -10.27
C SER A 94 10.58 4.08 -10.76
N ILE A 95 10.14 5.24 -10.25
CA ILE A 95 10.68 6.55 -10.64
C ILE A 95 11.99 6.84 -9.89
N ARG A 96 12.14 6.32 -8.67
CA ARG A 96 13.24 6.69 -7.77
C ARG A 96 14.45 5.78 -7.87
N PHE A 97 14.25 4.51 -8.15
CA PHE A 97 15.28 3.48 -8.08
C PHE A 97 15.48 2.83 -9.45
N SER A 98 16.69 2.34 -9.72
CA SER A 98 16.88 1.45 -10.86
C SER A 98 16.10 0.14 -10.66
N PRO A 99 15.78 -0.61 -11.73
CA PRO A 99 15.12 -1.91 -11.60
C PRO A 99 15.84 -2.87 -10.65
N GLU A 100 17.17 -2.88 -10.65
CA GLU A 100 17.99 -3.71 -9.76
C GLU A 100 17.85 -3.29 -8.29
N GLU A 101 17.92 -1.99 -7.99
CA GLU A 101 17.76 -1.46 -6.63
C GLU A 101 16.33 -1.65 -6.11
N ALA A 102 15.35 -1.55 -6.99
CA ALA A 102 13.93 -1.69 -6.68
C ALA A 102 13.46 -3.14 -6.57
N LYS A 103 14.28 -4.12 -6.96
CA LYS A 103 13.83 -5.49 -7.25
C LYS A 103 13.04 -6.11 -6.11
N GLU A 104 13.65 -6.22 -4.92
CA GLU A 104 13.04 -6.90 -3.77
C GLU A 104 11.79 -6.15 -3.25
N LEU A 105 11.83 -4.82 -3.26
CA LEU A 105 10.68 -4.00 -2.88
C LEU A 105 9.52 -4.15 -3.87
N THR A 106 9.81 -4.12 -5.16
CA THR A 106 8.83 -4.32 -6.23
C THR A 106 8.18 -5.70 -6.09
N LEU A 107 8.99 -6.71 -5.82
CA LEU A 107 8.55 -8.08 -5.60
C LEU A 107 7.62 -8.21 -4.37
N CYS A 108 7.94 -7.57 -3.24
CA CYS A 108 7.05 -7.53 -2.07
C CYS A 108 5.72 -6.83 -2.38
N LEU A 109 5.77 -5.70 -3.09
CA LEU A 109 4.57 -4.96 -3.50
C LEU A 109 3.70 -5.79 -4.45
N ASP A 110 4.30 -6.45 -5.44
CA ASP A 110 3.60 -7.32 -6.38
C ASP A 110 2.94 -8.51 -5.67
N TYR A 111 3.61 -9.08 -4.66
CA TYR A 111 3.04 -10.14 -3.86
C TYR A 111 1.76 -9.70 -3.15
N LEU A 112 1.83 -8.57 -2.43
CA LEU A 112 0.69 -8.01 -1.71
C LEU A 112 -0.46 -7.62 -2.66
N ILE A 113 -0.16 -6.96 -3.78
CA ILE A 113 -1.14 -6.58 -4.81
C ILE A 113 -1.90 -7.80 -5.35
N ASN A 114 -1.20 -8.93 -5.54
CA ASN A 114 -1.82 -10.14 -6.08
C ASN A 114 -2.61 -10.94 -5.04
N ILE A 115 -2.25 -10.86 -3.77
CA ILE A 115 -2.79 -11.73 -2.72
C ILE A 115 -3.99 -11.10 -1.99
N ILE A 116 -4.00 -9.77 -1.81
CA ILE A 116 -5.10 -9.05 -1.16
C ILE A 116 -6.45 -9.38 -1.80
N PRO A 117 -6.64 -9.38 -3.14
CA PRO A 117 -7.94 -9.69 -3.74
C PRO A 117 -8.36 -11.16 -3.66
N ARG A 118 -7.46 -12.06 -3.23
CA ARG A 118 -7.64 -13.52 -3.34
C ARG A 118 -7.75 -14.24 -2.01
N ARG A 119 -7.18 -13.68 -0.95
CA ARG A 119 -7.01 -14.36 0.34
C ARG A 119 -7.58 -13.59 1.53
N LEU A 120 -8.13 -12.41 1.32
CA LEU A 120 -8.71 -11.55 2.35
C LEU A 120 -10.16 -11.22 2.00
#